data_AF-A0A2D6AKG9-F1
#
_entry.id   AF-A0A2D6AKG9-F1
#
_cell.length_a   1.000
_cell.length_b   1.000
_cell.length_c   1.000
_cell.angle_alpha   90.00
_cell.angle_beta   90.00
_cell.angle_gamma   90.00
#
_symmetry.space_group_name_H-M   'P 1'
#
loop_
_entity.id
_entity.type
_entity.pdbx_description
1 polymer ?
#
loop_
_entity_poly.entity_id
_entity_poly.type
_entity_poly.pdbx_seq_one_letter_code
_entity_poly.pdbx_strand_id
1 'polypeptide(L)'
;MNRNILEYLKRIQAMAKTGLTYSENPYDIERYEEMRDSTNELLAQLSNAPLETFKFHFEELDNDYPTPKVDVRGLVMKEGKILLIQEKTDQKWSMPGGWCDIGYSASENVVKEVFEEAGIRVKPVRILSVWDKAKQDHPHDIRYVYKINFLCEIVSGELNVGHEALDGGFFALDELPPLSEVRNTERQIMKLMELVESGELDWD
;
A
#
# COMPACT_ATOMS: atom_id res chain seq x y z
N MET A 1 16.25 -13.02 4.59
CA MET A 1 15.12 -13.81 4.04
C MET A 1 15.37 -14.02 2.55
N ASN A 2 15.21 -15.23 2.00
CA ASN A 2 15.48 -15.45 0.57
C ASN A 2 14.32 -14.85 -0.25
N ARG A 3 14.52 -13.63 -0.77
CA ARG A 3 13.51 -12.75 -1.41
C ARG A 3 12.64 -13.45 -2.47
N ASN A 4 13.17 -14.50 -3.07
CA ASN A 4 12.51 -15.29 -4.11
C ASN A 4 11.41 -16.24 -3.58
N ILE A 5 11.61 -16.84 -2.40
CA ILE A 5 10.72 -17.91 -1.91
C ILE A 5 9.36 -17.35 -1.47
N LEU A 6 9.35 -16.23 -0.74
CA LEU A 6 8.11 -15.61 -0.27
C LEU A 6 7.19 -15.22 -1.45
N GLU A 7 7.75 -14.63 -2.52
CA GLU A 7 6.95 -14.24 -3.67
C GLU A 7 6.40 -15.44 -4.46
N TYR A 8 7.13 -16.56 -4.53
CA TYR A 8 6.57 -17.78 -5.09
C TYR A 8 5.42 -18.34 -4.24
N LEU A 9 5.53 -18.31 -2.91
CA LEU A 9 4.47 -18.79 -2.03
C LEU A 9 3.20 -17.96 -2.16
N LYS A 10 3.31 -16.63 -2.22
CA LYS A 10 2.15 -15.75 -2.48
C LYS A 10 1.47 -16.06 -3.82
N ARG A 11 2.27 -16.31 -4.87
CA ARG A 11 1.74 -16.66 -6.20
C ARG A 11 1.04 -18.01 -6.22
N ILE A 12 1.62 -19.03 -5.57
CA ILE A 12 1.00 -20.35 -5.44
C ILE A 12 -0.32 -20.26 -4.67
N GLN A 13 -0.34 -19.49 -3.57
CA GLN A 13 -1.57 -19.23 -2.82
C GLN A 13 -2.64 -18.53 -3.66
N ALA A 14 -2.26 -17.50 -4.42
CA ALA A 14 -3.19 -16.82 -5.30
C ALA A 14 -3.82 -17.78 -6.31
N MET A 15 -3.01 -18.63 -6.96
CA MET A 15 -3.49 -19.65 -7.89
C MET A 15 -4.41 -20.69 -7.22
N ALA A 16 -4.06 -21.16 -6.02
CA ALA A 16 -4.88 -22.10 -5.26
C ALA A 16 -6.26 -21.50 -4.93
N LYS A 17 -6.30 -20.25 -4.44
CA LYS A 17 -7.56 -19.55 -4.16
C LYS A 17 -8.39 -19.34 -5.42
N THR A 18 -7.80 -18.91 -6.54
CA THR A 18 -8.49 -18.85 -7.84
C THR A 18 -9.12 -20.18 -8.20
N GLY A 19 -8.37 -21.27 -8.05
CA GLY A 19 -8.87 -22.62 -8.28
C GLY A 19 -10.08 -22.97 -7.39
N LEU A 20 -10.02 -22.65 -6.09
CA LEU A 20 -11.12 -22.87 -5.14
C LEU A 20 -12.36 -22.04 -5.45
N THR A 21 -12.19 -20.83 -5.98
CA THR A 21 -13.31 -19.94 -6.32
C THR A 21 -14.08 -20.41 -7.56
N TYR A 22 -13.39 -20.88 -8.60
CA TYR A 22 -14.02 -21.15 -9.91
C TYR A 22 -14.16 -22.63 -10.28
N SER A 23 -13.49 -23.54 -9.58
CA SER A 23 -13.57 -24.98 -9.90
C SER A 23 -14.83 -25.60 -9.33
N GLU A 24 -15.56 -26.33 -10.17
CA GLU A 24 -16.68 -27.20 -9.76
C GLU A 24 -16.26 -28.68 -9.64
N ASN A 25 -15.03 -29.03 -10.05
CA ASN A 25 -14.53 -30.41 -10.00
C ASN A 25 -14.01 -30.74 -8.59
N PRO A 26 -14.58 -31.74 -7.88
CA PRO A 26 -14.17 -32.07 -6.51
C PRO A 26 -12.71 -32.48 -6.38
N TYR A 27 -12.12 -33.12 -7.41
CA TYR A 27 -10.71 -33.49 -7.39
C TYR A 27 -9.77 -32.29 -7.54
N ASP A 28 -10.20 -31.25 -8.26
CA ASP A 28 -9.42 -30.03 -8.40
C ASP A 28 -9.52 -29.17 -7.14
N ILE A 29 -10.71 -29.11 -6.53
CA ILE A 29 -10.92 -28.46 -5.23
C ILE A 29 -9.96 -29.03 -4.17
N GLU A 30 -9.93 -30.36 -4.01
CA GLU A 30 -9.04 -31.02 -3.04
C GLU A 30 -7.56 -30.66 -3.27
N ARG A 31 -7.11 -30.63 -4.54
CA ARG A 31 -5.75 -30.21 -4.89
C ARG A 31 -5.47 -28.76 -4.52
N TYR A 32 -6.43 -27.87 -4.74
CA TYR A 32 -6.26 -26.46 -4.39
C TYR A 32 -6.27 -26.23 -2.87
N GLU A 33 -7.05 -27.01 -2.11
CA GLU A 33 -6.99 -27.02 -0.63
C GLU A 33 -5.60 -27.47 -0.16
N GLU A 34 -5.07 -28.56 -0.73
CA GLU A 34 -3.72 -29.05 -0.41
C GLU A 34 -2.63 -28.02 -0.74
N MET A 35 -2.74 -27.32 -1.88
CA MET A 35 -1.82 -26.23 -2.24
C MET A 35 -1.90 -25.06 -1.26
N ARG A 36 -3.11 -24.65 -0.85
CA ARG A 36 -3.33 -23.58 0.15
C ARG A 36 -2.73 -23.97 1.50
N ASP A 37 -2.98 -25.19 1.96
CA ASP A 37 -2.57 -25.64 3.29
C ASP A 37 -1.04 -25.82 3.35
N SER A 38 -0.44 -26.40 2.32
CA SER A 38 1.02 -26.55 2.20
C SER A 38 1.74 -25.21 2.19
N THR A 39 1.20 -24.21 1.48
CA THR A 39 1.78 -22.87 1.44
C THR A 39 1.62 -22.11 2.76
N ASN A 40 0.50 -22.29 3.47
CA ASN A 40 0.31 -21.76 4.82
C ASN A 40 1.35 -22.32 5.80
N GLU A 41 1.61 -23.62 5.76
CA GLU A 41 2.66 -24.25 6.58
C GLU A 41 4.05 -23.69 6.28
N LEU A 42 4.38 -23.52 4.99
CA LEU A 42 5.66 -22.93 4.59
C LEU A 42 5.80 -21.48 5.05
N LEU A 43 4.74 -20.66 4.98
CA LEU A 43 4.74 -19.29 5.48
C LEU A 43 4.90 -19.23 7.00
N ALA A 44 4.23 -20.13 7.75
CA ALA A 44 4.38 -20.24 9.20
C ALA A 44 5.82 -20.58 9.60
N GLN A 45 6.44 -21.55 8.92
CA GLN A 45 7.85 -21.91 9.14
C GLN A 45 8.81 -20.77 8.79
N LEU A 46 8.58 -20.06 7.68
CA LEU A 46 9.44 -18.96 7.22
C LEU A 46 9.35 -17.71 8.09
N SER A 47 8.18 -17.45 8.68
CA SER A 47 7.92 -16.27 9.52
C SER A 47 8.15 -16.52 11.02
N ASN A 48 8.35 -17.78 11.43
CA ASN A 48 8.39 -18.21 12.83
C ASN A 48 7.13 -17.75 13.62
N ALA A 49 5.97 -17.75 12.94
CA ALA A 49 4.67 -17.40 13.52
C ALA A 49 3.72 -18.62 13.52
N PRO A 50 2.73 -18.69 14.44
CA PRO A 50 1.77 -19.78 14.48
C PRO A 50 0.96 -19.89 13.18
N LEU A 51 0.61 -21.11 12.77
CA LEU A 51 -0.14 -21.41 11.55
C LEU A 51 -1.51 -20.69 11.50
N GLU A 52 -2.13 -20.55 12.66
CA GLU A 52 -3.41 -19.90 12.91
C GLU A 52 -3.40 -18.42 12.50
N THR A 53 -2.23 -17.77 12.56
CA THR A 53 -2.03 -16.39 12.08
C THR A 53 -2.30 -16.26 10.58
N PHE A 54 -2.02 -17.33 9.83
CA PHE A 54 -2.18 -17.34 8.37
C PHE A 54 -3.59 -17.78 7.96
N LYS A 55 -4.19 -18.76 8.66
CA LYS A 55 -5.58 -19.19 8.37
C LYS A 55 -6.57 -18.03 8.42
N PHE A 56 -6.46 -17.16 9.42
CA PHE A 56 -7.38 -16.03 9.63
C PHE A 56 -7.24 -14.92 8.57
N HIS A 57 -6.01 -14.67 8.08
CA HIS A 57 -5.77 -13.60 7.09
C HIS A 57 -6.29 -13.94 5.68
N PHE A 58 -6.53 -15.21 5.37
CA PHE A 58 -6.87 -15.66 4.02
C PHE A 58 -8.29 -16.22 3.87
N GLU A 59 -8.90 -16.72 4.94
CA GLU A 59 -10.32 -17.12 4.94
C GLU A 59 -11.26 -15.90 4.84
N GLU A 60 -10.87 -14.74 5.39
CA GLU A 60 -11.64 -13.49 5.32
C GLU A 60 -11.39 -12.64 4.04
N LEU A 61 -10.39 -12.98 3.22
CA LEU A 61 -10.18 -12.33 1.93
C LEU A 61 -11.11 -12.97 0.90
N ASP A 62 -12.32 -12.39 0.80
CA ASP A 62 -13.36 -12.51 -0.22
C ASP A 62 -13.59 -13.91 -0.86
N ASN A 63 -14.84 -14.28 -1.11
CA ASN A 63 -15.14 -15.48 -1.90
C ASN A 63 -14.70 -15.38 -3.39
N ASP A 64 -13.94 -14.35 -3.76
CA ASP A 64 -13.52 -14.00 -5.13
C ASP A 64 -12.00 -14.18 -5.38
N TYR A 65 -11.61 -14.00 -6.64
CA TYR A 65 -10.22 -14.06 -7.13
C TYR A 65 -9.30 -13.12 -6.32
N PRO A 66 -8.18 -13.61 -5.78
CA PRO A 66 -7.27 -12.78 -4.98
C PRO A 66 -6.54 -11.78 -5.89
N THR A 67 -6.69 -10.48 -5.59
CA THR A 67 -5.96 -9.41 -6.27
C THR A 67 -4.91 -8.77 -5.34
N PRO A 68 -3.88 -8.10 -5.89
CA PRO A 68 -3.13 -7.12 -5.13
C PRO A 68 -4.07 -6.13 -4.43
N LYS A 69 -3.75 -5.74 -3.20
CA LYS A 69 -4.41 -4.63 -2.53
C LYS A 69 -3.98 -3.31 -3.18
N VAL A 70 -4.82 -2.29 -3.09
CA VAL A 70 -4.52 -0.96 -3.63
C VAL A 70 -4.33 0.02 -2.48
N ASP A 71 -3.16 0.66 -2.45
CA ASP A 71 -2.82 1.77 -1.57
C ASP A 71 -2.72 3.04 -2.40
N VAL A 72 -3.21 4.16 -1.87
CA VAL A 72 -3.09 5.48 -2.49
C VAL A 72 -2.25 6.40 -1.62
N ARG A 73 -1.50 7.30 -2.25
CA ARG A 73 -0.71 8.33 -1.56
C ARG A 73 -0.90 9.69 -2.24
N GLY A 74 -1.09 10.73 -1.44
CA GLY A 74 -1.22 12.10 -1.90
C GLY A 74 0.08 12.88 -1.71
N LEU A 75 0.75 13.22 -2.82
CA LEU A 75 1.80 14.23 -2.82
C LEU A 75 1.13 15.61 -2.84
N VAL A 76 1.12 16.27 -1.68
CA VAL A 76 0.59 17.62 -1.51
C VAL A 76 1.75 18.58 -1.26
N MET A 77 1.87 19.61 -2.11
CA MET A 77 2.97 20.58 -2.01
C MET A 77 2.48 21.95 -1.58
N LYS A 78 3.28 22.64 -0.76
CA LYS A 78 3.08 24.04 -0.40
C LYS A 78 4.43 24.71 -0.25
N GLU A 79 4.67 25.79 -1.00
CA GLU A 79 5.88 26.62 -0.89
C GLU A 79 7.20 25.81 -0.97
N GLY A 80 7.27 24.87 -1.93
CA GLY A 80 8.45 24.01 -2.13
C GLY A 80 8.64 22.90 -1.10
N LYS A 81 7.67 22.70 -0.20
CA LYS A 81 7.66 21.65 0.82
C LYS A 81 6.55 20.63 0.54
N ILE A 82 6.72 19.41 1.04
CA ILE A 82 5.74 18.32 0.91
C ILE A 82 5.04 18.07 2.25
N LEU A 83 3.75 17.76 2.20
CA LEU A 83 2.98 17.34 3.36
C LEU A 83 3.36 15.91 3.76
N LEU A 84 3.72 15.72 5.03
CA LEU A 84 3.89 14.43 5.65
C LEU A 84 3.11 14.37 6.96
N ILE A 85 2.67 13.17 7.30
CA ILE A 85 1.92 12.85 8.51
C ILE A 85 2.71 11.83 9.33
N GLN A 86 2.76 12.02 10.65
CA GLN A 86 3.41 11.11 11.57
C GLN A 86 2.44 10.00 12.00
N GLU A 87 2.82 8.77 11.68
CA GLU A 87 2.02 7.57 11.89
C GLU A 87 2.09 7.10 13.34
N LYS A 88 0.95 6.73 13.93
CA LYS A 88 0.91 6.18 15.29
C LYS A 88 1.66 4.85 15.44
N THR A 89 1.67 4.05 14.38
CA THR A 89 2.15 2.67 14.43
C THR A 89 3.67 2.56 14.63
N ASP A 90 4.44 3.44 14.00
CA ASP A 90 5.89 3.41 14.00
C ASP A 90 6.52 4.76 14.36
N GLN A 91 5.72 5.80 14.63
CA GLN A 91 6.15 7.16 14.95
C GLN A 91 7.03 7.79 13.86
N LYS A 92 6.90 7.29 12.63
CA LYS A 92 7.62 7.76 11.45
C LYS A 92 6.67 8.46 10.49
N TRP A 93 7.24 9.11 9.48
CA TRP A 93 6.51 10.04 8.62
C TRP A 93 6.22 9.45 7.25
N SER A 94 5.03 9.72 6.73
CA SER A 94 4.63 9.28 5.40
C SER A 94 3.76 10.31 4.69
N MET A 95 3.72 10.22 3.35
CA MET A 95 2.73 10.97 2.59
C MET A 95 1.33 10.49 2.99
N PRO A 96 0.37 11.41 3.15
CA PRO A 96 -0.99 11.05 3.53
C PRO A 96 -1.59 10.04 2.55
N GLY A 97 -2.34 9.09 3.08
CA GLY A 97 -2.92 8.01 2.28
C GLY A 97 -2.96 6.66 2.98
N GLY A 98 -3.67 5.73 2.35
CA GLY A 98 -3.93 4.42 2.92
C GLY A 98 -4.55 3.46 1.91
N TRP A 99 -5.24 2.45 2.44
CA TRP A 99 -5.97 1.49 1.63
C TRP A 99 -7.12 2.15 0.90
N CYS A 100 -7.43 1.67 -0.31
CA CYS A 100 -8.67 2.06 -0.98
C CYS A 100 -9.89 1.39 -0.33
N ASP A 101 -10.81 2.20 0.17
CA ASP A 101 -12.12 1.77 0.61
C ASP A 101 -13.02 1.41 -0.57
N ILE A 102 -13.81 0.35 -0.39
CA ILE A 102 -14.83 -0.08 -1.37
C ILE A 102 -15.90 1.01 -1.48
N GLY A 103 -16.32 1.30 -2.72
CA GLY A 103 -17.34 2.31 -3.03
C GLY A 103 -16.76 3.70 -3.32
N TYR A 104 -15.44 3.87 -3.20
CA TYR A 104 -14.72 5.09 -3.58
C TYR A 104 -13.76 4.80 -4.74
N SER A 105 -13.66 5.72 -5.69
CA SER A 105 -12.58 5.73 -6.68
C SER A 105 -11.23 5.96 -5.99
N ALA A 106 -10.12 5.61 -6.65
CA ALA A 106 -8.78 5.86 -6.10
C ALA A 106 -8.53 7.36 -5.84
N SER A 107 -9.07 8.24 -6.68
CA SER A 107 -8.99 9.69 -6.48
C SER A 107 -9.86 10.18 -5.32
N GLU A 108 -11.01 9.58 -5.07
CA GLU A 108 -11.83 9.92 -3.89
C GLU A 108 -11.16 9.44 -2.61
N ASN A 109 -10.55 8.25 -2.62
CA ASN A 109 -9.79 7.72 -1.49
C ASN A 109 -8.65 8.67 -1.11
N VAL A 110 -7.81 9.10 -2.05
CA VAL A 110 -6.70 10.01 -1.68
C VAL A 110 -7.19 11.37 -1.16
N VAL A 111 -8.34 11.86 -1.65
CA VAL A 111 -8.95 13.10 -1.11
C VAL A 111 -9.47 12.90 0.30
N LYS A 112 -10.13 11.77 0.57
CA LYS A 112 -10.62 11.38 1.89
C LYS A 112 -9.46 11.29 2.88
N GLU A 113 -8.43 10.52 2.56
CA GLU A 113 -7.26 10.30 3.42
C GLU A 113 -6.55 11.62 3.76
N VAL A 114 -6.26 12.47 2.77
CA VAL A 114 -5.61 13.78 3.03
C VAL A 114 -6.46 14.66 3.94
N PHE A 115 -7.79 14.63 3.78
CA PHE A 115 -8.68 15.40 4.64
C PHE A 115 -8.76 14.83 6.06
N GLU A 116 -8.85 13.51 6.21
CA GLU A 116 -8.95 12.84 7.51
C GLU A 116 -7.67 12.96 8.32
N GLU A 117 -6.51 12.82 7.68
CA GLU A 117 -5.21 12.83 8.36
C GLU A 117 -4.66 14.24 8.58
N ALA A 118 -4.92 15.17 7.65
CA ALA A 118 -4.30 16.50 7.66
C ALA A 118 -5.29 17.67 7.75
N GLY A 119 -6.60 17.44 7.66
CA GLY A 119 -7.61 18.49 7.66
C GLY A 119 -7.65 19.35 6.38
N ILE A 120 -6.86 18.99 5.37
CA ILE A 120 -6.69 19.76 4.13
C ILE A 120 -7.59 19.19 3.04
N ARG A 121 -8.36 20.04 2.37
CA ARG A 121 -9.11 19.64 1.18
C ARG A 121 -8.23 19.80 -0.05
N VAL A 122 -8.07 18.72 -0.80
CA VAL A 122 -7.26 18.69 -2.00
C VAL A 122 -8.07 18.27 -3.23
N LYS A 123 -7.51 18.56 -4.40
CA LYS A 123 -7.95 18.05 -5.69
C LYS A 123 -6.80 17.26 -6.34
N PRO A 124 -6.97 15.96 -6.63
CA PRO A 124 -6.00 15.21 -7.41
C PRO A 124 -5.96 15.78 -8.84
N VAL A 125 -4.77 16.13 -9.31
CA VAL A 125 -4.59 16.74 -10.65
C VAL A 125 -3.84 15.83 -11.61
N ARG A 126 -3.06 14.86 -11.10
CA ARG A 126 -2.31 13.92 -11.92
C ARG A 126 -1.97 12.65 -11.15
N ILE A 127 -2.00 11.50 -11.80
CA ILE A 127 -1.33 10.29 -11.31
C ILE A 127 0.15 10.41 -11.69
N LEU A 128 1.03 10.29 -10.70
CA LEU A 128 2.48 10.34 -10.89
C LEU A 128 3.04 8.94 -11.11
N SER A 129 2.52 7.94 -10.38
CA SER A 129 2.95 6.55 -10.58
C SER A 129 1.91 5.52 -10.14
N VAL A 130 2.06 4.32 -10.70
CA VAL A 130 1.38 3.10 -10.27
C VAL A 130 2.46 2.05 -10.03
N TRP A 131 2.92 1.88 -8.79
CA TRP A 131 4.06 1.02 -8.50
C TRP A 131 3.68 -0.28 -7.81
N ASP A 132 4.40 -1.34 -8.14
CA ASP A 132 4.41 -2.56 -7.33
C ASP A 132 5.29 -2.38 -6.09
N LYS A 133 4.69 -2.44 -4.90
CA LYS A 133 5.39 -2.27 -3.63
C LYS A 133 6.57 -3.25 -3.49
N ALA A 134 6.49 -4.46 -4.04
CA ALA A 134 7.56 -5.45 -3.94
C ALA A 134 8.82 -5.08 -4.75
N LYS A 135 8.67 -4.17 -5.74
CA LYS A 135 9.75 -3.71 -6.64
C LYS A 135 10.37 -2.37 -6.23
N GLN A 136 9.80 -1.66 -5.25
CA GLN A 136 10.24 -0.32 -4.86
C GLN A 136 11.11 -0.24 -3.59
N ASP A 137 11.98 -1.22 -3.36
CA ASP A 137 12.90 -1.26 -2.20
C ASP A 137 12.25 -1.14 -0.80
N HIS A 138 10.95 -1.41 -0.70
CA HIS A 138 10.28 -1.47 0.59
C HIS A 138 10.76 -2.68 1.43
N PRO A 139 10.67 -2.59 2.77
CA PRO A 139 10.78 -3.75 3.63
C PRO A 139 9.78 -4.85 3.22
N HIS A 140 10.15 -6.09 3.50
CA HIS A 140 9.31 -7.24 3.16
C HIS A 140 7.93 -7.15 3.81
N ASP A 141 6.90 -7.42 3.00
CA ASP A 141 5.50 -7.41 3.41
C ASP A 141 4.86 -8.73 2.98
N ILE A 142 4.01 -9.30 3.82
CA ILE A 142 3.26 -10.52 3.48
C ILE A 142 2.16 -10.21 2.45
N ARG A 143 1.71 -8.95 2.34
CA ARG A 143 0.70 -8.51 1.39
C ARG A 143 1.35 -8.21 0.04
N TYR A 144 0.58 -8.37 -1.03
CA TYR A 144 0.92 -7.89 -2.37
C TYR A 144 0.15 -6.61 -2.64
N VAL A 145 0.83 -5.52 -3.01
CA VAL A 145 0.24 -4.17 -3.01
C VAL A 145 0.67 -3.38 -4.23
N TYR A 146 -0.30 -2.77 -4.91
CA TYR A 146 -0.08 -1.70 -5.87
C TYR A 146 -0.29 -0.34 -5.19
N LYS A 147 0.66 0.58 -5.39
CA LYS A 147 0.65 1.92 -4.81
C LYS A 147 0.43 2.95 -5.91
N ILE A 148 -0.67 3.69 -5.83
CA ILE A 148 -1.00 4.78 -6.77
C ILE A 148 -0.68 6.11 -6.10
N ASN A 149 0.24 6.87 -6.69
CA ASN A 149 0.66 8.17 -6.14
C ASN A 149 0.03 9.30 -6.94
N PHE A 150 -0.70 10.19 -6.27
CA PHE A 150 -1.37 11.34 -6.87
C PHE A 150 -0.63 12.63 -6.54
N LEU A 151 -0.45 13.49 -7.53
CA LEU A 151 -0.20 14.92 -7.29
C LEU A 151 -1.52 15.59 -6.93
N CYS A 152 -1.54 16.27 -5.80
CA CYS A 152 -2.73 16.89 -5.23
C CYS A 152 -2.51 18.38 -4.98
N GLU A 153 -3.43 19.21 -5.46
CA GLU A 153 -3.44 20.66 -5.20
C GLU A 153 -4.33 20.99 -4.00
N ILE A 154 -3.86 21.90 -3.14
CA ILE A 154 -4.65 22.39 -2.00
C ILE A 154 -5.78 23.28 -2.52
N VAL A 155 -7.02 22.93 -2.19
CA VAL A 155 -8.21 23.72 -2.51
C VAL A 155 -8.57 24.65 -1.36
N SER A 156 -8.52 24.14 -0.11
CA SER A 156 -8.85 24.89 1.09
C SER A 156 -8.42 24.14 2.35
N GLY A 157 -8.51 24.81 3.49
CA GLY A 157 -8.19 24.25 4.79
C GLY A 157 -6.77 24.59 5.22
N GLU A 158 -6.53 24.41 6.51
CA GLU A 158 -5.22 24.53 7.12
C GLU A 158 -4.87 23.19 7.76
N LEU A 159 -3.58 22.97 7.94
CA LEU A 159 -3.09 21.74 8.55
C LEU A 159 -3.68 21.57 9.94
N ASN A 160 -4.51 20.54 10.09
CA ASN A 160 -5.14 20.14 11.32
C ASN A 160 -5.11 18.62 11.40
N VAL A 161 -4.18 18.12 12.19
CA VAL A 161 -3.86 16.70 12.29
C VAL A 161 -5.08 15.92 12.80
N GLY A 162 -5.45 14.89 12.05
CA GLY A 162 -6.58 14.02 12.36
C GLY A 162 -6.37 13.14 13.57
N HIS A 163 -7.42 12.46 14.00
CA HIS A 163 -7.37 11.57 15.16
C HIS A 163 -6.42 10.38 14.98
N GLU A 164 -6.11 9.95 13.75
CA GLU A 164 -5.29 8.77 13.48
C GLU A 164 -3.80 9.07 13.36
N ALA A 165 -3.45 10.35 13.22
CA ALA A 165 -2.09 10.84 13.13
C ALA A 165 -1.57 11.37 14.48
N LEU A 166 -0.26 11.33 14.69
CA LEU A 166 0.40 11.92 15.87
C LEU A 166 0.76 13.39 15.64
N ASP A 167 1.18 13.72 14.42
CA ASP A 167 1.62 15.04 14.03
C ASP A 167 1.52 15.17 12.49
N GLY A 168 1.68 16.39 11.98
CA GLY A 168 1.63 16.70 10.56
C GLY A 168 2.49 17.91 10.27
N GLY A 169 3.09 17.96 9.09
CA GLY A 169 3.97 19.07 8.73
C GLY A 169 4.29 19.15 7.25
N PHE A 170 4.72 20.33 6.84
CA PHE A 170 5.32 20.55 5.52
C PHE A 170 6.84 20.57 5.63
N PHE A 171 7.51 19.66 4.92
CA PHE A 171 8.95 19.44 5.00
C PHE A 171 9.63 19.75 3.68
N ALA A 172 10.80 20.38 3.75
CA ALA A 172 11.68 20.54 2.59
C ALA A 172 12.32 19.18 2.25
N LEU A 173 12.68 18.97 0.98
CA LEU A 173 13.24 17.68 0.53
C LEU A 173 14.62 17.37 1.12
N ASP A 174 15.38 18.40 1.49
CA ASP A 174 16.68 18.31 2.16
C ASP A 174 16.57 18.23 3.70
N GLU A 175 15.36 18.34 4.26
CA GLU A 175 15.08 18.30 5.69
C GLU A 175 13.95 17.29 6.01
N LEU A 176 13.95 16.15 5.32
CA LEU A 176 12.94 15.11 5.54
C LEU A 176 13.07 14.50 6.95
N PRO A 177 11.95 14.27 7.65
CA PRO A 177 11.95 13.57 8.93
C PRO A 177 12.14 12.06 8.73
N PRO A 178 12.34 11.27 9.81
CA PRO A 178 12.46 9.81 9.70
C PRO A 178 11.24 9.18 9.01
N LEU A 179 11.44 8.60 7.83
CA LEU A 179 10.36 8.11 6.98
C LEU A 179 9.89 6.70 7.37
N SER A 180 8.58 6.47 7.28
CA SER A 180 7.98 5.15 7.38
C SER A 180 8.24 4.39 6.07
N GLU A 181 9.37 3.69 6.00
CA GLU A 181 9.83 3.00 4.78
C GLU A 181 8.87 1.92 4.27
N VAL A 182 7.94 1.42 5.10
CA VAL A 182 6.86 0.52 4.65
C VAL A 182 5.80 1.23 3.81
N ARG A 183 5.66 2.56 3.95
CA ARG A 183 4.67 3.40 3.28
C ARG A 183 5.28 4.22 2.14
N ASN A 184 6.44 4.83 2.37
CA ASN A 184 7.20 5.54 1.35
C ASN A 184 8.69 5.55 1.69
N THR A 185 9.52 5.28 0.69
CA THR A 185 10.97 5.44 0.79
C THR A 185 11.39 6.84 0.35
N GLU A 186 12.57 7.29 0.77
CA GLU A 186 13.14 8.56 0.31
C GLU A 186 13.31 8.56 -1.21
N ARG A 187 13.79 7.44 -1.79
CA ARG A 187 13.91 7.26 -3.24
C ARG A 187 12.59 7.49 -3.97
N GLN A 188 11.48 7.00 -3.42
CA GLN A 188 10.16 7.21 -3.99
C GLN A 188 9.75 8.68 -3.94
N ILE A 189 9.95 9.37 -2.80
CA ILE A 189 9.63 10.79 -2.69
C ILE A 189 10.42 11.59 -3.72
N MET A 190 11.74 11.38 -3.82
CA MET A 190 12.57 12.06 -4.81
C MET A 190 12.11 11.77 -6.24
N LYS A 191 11.78 10.50 -6.56
CA LYS A 191 11.27 10.13 -7.87
C LYS A 191 9.94 10.80 -8.21
N LEU A 192 9.03 10.92 -7.24
CA LEU A 192 7.77 11.63 -7.45
C LEU A 192 8.01 13.11 -7.75
N MET A 193 8.98 13.75 -7.11
CA MET A 193 9.36 15.14 -7.39
C MET A 193 9.92 15.30 -8.82
N GLU A 194 10.77 14.38 -9.28
CA GLU A 194 11.22 14.37 -10.69
C GLU A 194 10.03 14.25 -11.66
N LEU A 195 9.06 13.39 -11.36
CA LEU A 195 7.85 13.20 -12.17
C LEU A 195 6.93 14.43 -12.15
N VAL A 196 6.92 15.17 -11.03
CA VAL A 196 6.25 16.47 -10.95
C VAL A 196 6.85 17.42 -11.98
N GLU A 197 8.18 17.54 -12.01
CA GLU A 197 8.91 18.45 -12.91
C GLU A 197 8.86 18.03 -14.38
N SER A 198 9.01 16.74 -14.68
CA SER A 198 9.06 16.24 -16.05
C SER A 198 7.68 16.17 -16.72
N GLY A 199 6.61 16.09 -15.92
CA GLY A 199 5.26 15.86 -16.43
C GLY A 199 4.96 14.40 -16.80
N GLU A 200 5.90 13.48 -16.57
CA GLU A 200 5.78 12.07 -16.92
C GLU A 200 4.96 11.26 -15.88
N LEU A 201 4.65 10.02 -16.25
CA LEU A 201 4.00 9.00 -15.42
C LEU A 201 4.90 7.77 -15.41
N ASP A 202 5.11 7.20 -14.23
CA ASP A 202 5.92 5.99 -14.05
C ASP A 202 5.06 4.76 -13.70
N TRP A 203 5.32 3.63 -14.35
CA TRP A 203 4.48 2.42 -14.24
C TRP A 203 5.10 1.29 -13.43
N ASP A 204 6.43 1.29 -13.24
CA ASP A 204 7.14 0.30 -12.43
C ASP A 204 8.59 0.71 -12.18
#